data_AF-A0A7C1M7L6-F1
#
_entry.id   AF-A0A7C1M7L6-F1
#
_cell.length_a   1.000
_cell.length_b   1.000
_cell.length_c   1.000
_cell.angle_alpha   90.00
_cell.angle_beta   90.00
_cell.angle_gamma   90.00
#
_symmetry.space_group_name_H-M   'P 1'
#
loop_
_entity.id
_entity.type
_entity.pdbx_description
1 polymer ?
#
loop_
_entity_poly.entity_id
_entity_poly.type
_entity_poly.pdbx_seq_one_letter_code
_entity_poly.pdbx_strand_id
1 'polypeptide(L)'
;PRVKMVLTVDPGGENRKWQGEIGFVPTILEKVNPSPDNRMLITCGPPIMIKYVLLNATGKMGYQPQHIITTLEMKMKCGLGKCGRCNIGRVYICKDGPVFTYQQLKDLGNEF
;
A
#
# COMPACT_ATOMS: atom_id res chain seq x y z
N PRO A 1 13.69 21.18 5.93
CA PRO A 1 13.82 19.69 6.01
C PRO A 1 13.60 19.04 4.63
N ARG A 2 14.36 18.02 4.25
CA ARG A 2 14.23 17.30 2.96
C ARG A 2 13.07 16.29 2.91
N VAL A 3 12.37 16.11 4.04
CA VAL A 3 11.23 15.19 4.20
C VAL A 3 10.06 15.99 4.77
N LYS A 4 8.88 15.86 4.15
CA LYS A 4 7.60 16.33 4.72
C LYS A 4 6.91 15.11 5.33
N MET A 5 6.74 15.10 6.64
CA MET A 5 6.05 14.05 7.37
C MET A 5 4.61 14.48 7.66
N VAL A 6 3.66 13.57 7.43
CA VAL A 6 2.27 13.72 7.84
C VAL A 6 1.94 12.52 8.69
N LEU A 7 1.54 12.75 9.93
CA LEU A 7 1.12 11.72 10.87
C LEU A 7 -0.39 11.77 11.00
N THR A 8 -1.03 10.60 11.08
CA THR A 8 -2.46 10.49 11.30
C THR A 8 -2.78 9.41 12.31
N VAL A 9 -3.91 9.56 13.00
CA VAL A 9 -4.51 8.55 13.86
C VAL A 9 -5.96 8.32 13.44
N ASP A 10 -6.44 7.10 13.60
CA ASP A 10 -7.84 6.79 13.33
C ASP A 10 -8.76 7.57 14.29
N PRO A 11 -9.97 7.97 13.85
CA PRO A 11 -10.90 8.73 14.69
C PRO A 11 -11.18 8.04 16.02
N GLY A 12 -11.01 8.77 17.13
CA GLY A 12 -11.15 8.25 18.50
C GLY A 12 -9.84 7.70 19.09
N GLY A 13 -8.76 7.63 18.31
CA GLY A 13 -7.42 7.27 18.78
C GLY A 13 -6.56 8.47 19.20
N GLU A 14 -6.99 9.70 18.90
CA GLU A 14 -6.30 10.91 19.30
C GLU A 14 -6.37 11.16 20.83
N ASN A 15 -5.33 11.80 21.36
CA ASN A 15 -5.35 12.32 22.72
C ASN A 15 -5.27 13.85 22.70
N ARG A 16 -5.43 14.49 23.88
CA ARG A 16 -5.41 15.97 24.00
C ARG A 16 -4.10 16.63 23.52
N LYS A 17 -3.01 15.88 23.38
CA LYS A 17 -1.69 16.36 22.93
C LYS A 17 -1.43 16.05 21.45
N TRP A 18 -2.34 15.37 20.76
CA TRP A 18 -2.21 15.04 19.34
C TRP A 18 -2.28 16.31 18.49
N GLN A 19 -1.34 16.45 17.56
CA GLN A 19 -1.25 17.61 16.65
C GLN A 19 -1.21 17.18 15.16
N GLY A 20 -1.31 15.88 14.90
CA GLY A 20 -1.35 15.35 13.54
C GLY A 20 -2.77 15.39 12.95
N GLU A 21 -2.90 14.77 11.79
CA GLU A 21 -4.20 14.56 11.15
C GLU A 21 -5.03 13.53 11.94
N ILE A 22 -6.35 13.59 11.78
CA ILE A 22 -7.29 12.60 12.32
C ILE A 22 -8.04 12.02 11.12
N GLY A 23 -7.90 10.72 10.91
CA GLY A 23 -8.47 10.02 9.76
C GLY A 23 -7.61 8.86 9.28
N PHE A 24 -8.19 7.99 8.48
CA PHE A 24 -7.47 6.85 7.89
C PHE A 24 -6.45 7.32 6.86
N VAL A 25 -5.36 6.56 6.71
CA VAL A 25 -4.28 6.85 5.75
C VAL A 25 -4.78 7.16 4.32
N PRO A 26 -5.74 6.42 3.72
CA PRO A 26 -6.21 6.74 2.37
C PRO A 26 -6.89 8.11 2.28
N THR A 27 -7.64 8.51 3.30
CA THR A 27 -8.30 9.83 3.38
C THR A 27 -7.27 10.94 3.52
N ILE A 28 -6.26 10.74 4.35
CA ILE A 28 -5.19 11.74 4.52
C ILE A 28 -4.32 11.83 3.26
N LEU A 29 -4.06 10.71 2.58
CA LEU A 29 -3.35 10.70 1.30
C LEU A 29 -4.08 11.56 0.25
N GLU A 30 -5.41 11.48 0.16
CA GLU A 30 -6.22 12.33 -0.72
C GLU A 30 -6.12 13.81 -0.34
N LYS A 31 -6.08 14.14 0.96
CA LYS A 31 -5.91 15.52 1.43
C LYS A 31 -4.52 16.08 1.10
N VAL A 32 -3.48 15.25 1.24
CA VAL A 32 -2.10 15.65 0.95
C VAL A 32 -1.85 15.76 -0.56
N ASN A 33 -2.49 14.89 -1.34
CA ASN A 33 -2.49 14.84 -2.80
C ASN A 33 -1.13 15.13 -3.47
N PRO A 34 -0.06 14.36 -3.16
CA PRO A 34 1.22 14.54 -3.83
C PRO A 34 1.09 14.32 -5.35
N SER A 35 1.67 15.23 -6.14
CA SER A 35 1.67 15.11 -7.61
C SER A 35 2.42 13.83 -8.05
N PRO A 36 1.91 13.11 -9.08
CA PRO A 36 2.58 11.95 -9.66
C PRO A 36 3.81 12.31 -10.51
N ASP A 37 4.02 13.59 -10.83
CA ASP A 37 5.14 14.01 -11.68
C ASP A 37 6.50 13.72 -11.03
N ASN A 38 7.36 13.03 -11.78
CA ASN A 38 8.68 12.54 -11.35
C ASN A 38 8.67 11.92 -9.94
N ARG A 39 7.63 11.15 -9.61
CA ARG A 39 7.42 10.61 -8.26
C ARG A 39 6.91 9.18 -8.26
N MET A 40 7.44 8.37 -7.36
CA MET A 40 6.96 7.03 -7.03
C MET A 40 6.07 7.07 -5.79
N LEU A 41 5.03 6.25 -5.75
CA LEU A 41 4.22 6.00 -4.56
C LEU A 41 4.59 4.63 -3.97
N ILE A 42 4.95 4.59 -2.69
CA ILE A 42 5.29 3.35 -1.98
C ILE A 42 4.36 3.24 -0.79
N THR A 43 3.69 2.10 -0.63
CA THR A 43 2.77 1.85 0.48
C THR A 43 2.95 0.46 1.08
N CYS A 44 2.76 0.33 2.38
CA CYS A 44 2.74 -0.94 3.08
C CYS A 44 1.80 -0.83 4.29
N GLY A 45 1.14 -1.92 4.67
CA GLY A 45 0.23 -1.94 5.80
C GLY A 45 -0.97 -2.86 5.57
N PRO A 46 -2.06 -2.68 6.34
CA PRO A 46 -3.21 -3.57 6.27
C PRO A 46 -3.79 -3.69 4.85
N PRO A 47 -4.22 -4.88 4.40
CA PRO A 47 -4.74 -5.08 3.04
C PRO A 47 -5.85 -4.11 2.62
N ILE A 48 -6.74 -3.77 3.55
CA ILE A 48 -7.82 -2.81 3.30
C ILE A 48 -7.29 -1.39 3.08
N MET A 49 -6.25 -0.99 3.81
CA MET A 49 -5.59 0.31 3.64
C MET A 49 -4.92 0.39 2.27
N ILE A 50 -4.16 -0.65 1.90
CA ILE A 50 -3.50 -0.74 0.60
C ILE A 50 -4.52 -0.63 -0.53
N LYS A 51 -5.62 -1.38 -0.47
CA LYS A 51 -6.68 -1.33 -1.50
C LYS A 51 -7.15 0.10 -1.78
N TYR A 52 -7.49 0.87 -0.74
CA TYR A 52 -7.95 2.25 -0.92
C TYR A 52 -6.83 3.20 -1.34
N VAL A 53 -5.59 3.01 -0.87
CA VAL A 53 -4.43 3.78 -1.35
C VAL A 53 -4.24 3.58 -2.86
N LEU A 54 -4.29 2.34 -3.36
CA LEU A 54 -4.14 2.03 -4.79
C LEU A 54 -5.27 2.65 -5.63
N LEU A 55 -6.51 2.55 -5.16
CA LEU A 55 -7.68 3.16 -5.82
C LEU A 55 -7.56 4.69 -5.88
N ASN A 56 -7.14 5.34 -4.78
CA ASN A 56 -6.95 6.78 -4.73
C ASN A 56 -5.79 7.24 -5.62
N ALA A 57 -4.65 6.55 -5.54
CA ALA A 57 -3.46 6.88 -6.31
C ALA A 57 -3.75 6.84 -7.82
N THR A 58 -4.43 5.79 -8.30
CA THR A 58 -4.73 5.63 -9.73
C THR A 58 -5.95 6.41 -10.20
N GLY A 59 -7.03 6.45 -9.41
CA GLY A 59 -8.30 7.06 -9.82
C GLY A 59 -8.40 8.56 -9.57
N LYS A 60 -7.83 9.07 -8.48
CA LYS A 60 -7.96 10.48 -8.06
C LYS A 60 -6.69 11.28 -8.27
N MET A 61 -5.53 10.64 -8.15
CA MET A 61 -4.23 11.32 -8.13
C MET A 61 -3.40 11.12 -9.42
N GLY A 62 -3.86 10.26 -10.33
CA GLY A 62 -3.26 10.08 -11.66
C GLY A 62 -1.94 9.30 -11.70
N TYR A 63 -1.59 8.55 -10.65
CA TYR A 63 -0.42 7.66 -10.68
C TYR A 63 -0.63 6.50 -11.64
N GLN A 64 0.39 6.20 -12.45
CA GLN A 64 0.41 5.01 -13.30
C GLN A 64 0.72 3.77 -12.46
N PRO A 65 0.14 2.58 -12.77
CA PRO A 65 0.37 1.37 -11.98
C PRO A 65 1.84 0.95 -11.83
N GLN A 66 2.69 1.21 -12.84
CA GLN A 66 4.13 0.94 -12.74
C GLN A 66 4.88 1.86 -11.75
N HIS A 67 4.31 3.01 -11.39
CA HIS A 67 4.89 3.98 -10.45
C HIS A 67 4.41 3.79 -9.01
N ILE A 68 3.63 2.75 -8.76
CA ILE A 68 3.12 2.40 -7.44
C ILE A 68 3.74 1.08 -7.01
N ILE A 69 4.35 1.07 -5.83
CA ILE A 69 4.94 -0.12 -5.20
C ILE A 69 4.17 -0.40 -3.91
N THR A 70 3.80 -1.65 -3.70
CA THR A 70 3.16 -2.10 -2.46
C THR A 70 3.74 -3.42 -1.97
N THR A 71 3.49 -3.71 -0.70
CA THR A 71 3.72 -5.03 -0.11
C THR A 71 2.45 -5.86 -0.12
N LEU A 72 2.58 -7.18 -0.16
CA LEU A 72 1.51 -8.13 0.14
C LEU A 72 1.81 -8.88 1.43
N GLU A 73 0.80 -9.01 2.28
CA GLU A 73 0.87 -9.78 3.52
C GLU A 73 0.01 -11.03 3.38
N MET A 74 0.62 -12.21 3.54
CA MET A 74 -0.06 -13.50 3.50
C MET A 74 0.37 -14.40 4.64
N LYS A 75 -0.45 -15.41 4.96
CA LYS A 75 -0.10 -16.41 5.98
C LYS A 75 1.09 -17.24 5.50
N MET A 76 2.27 -16.91 6.00
CA MET A 76 3.48 -17.68 5.76
C MET A 76 3.62 -18.80 6.80
N LYS A 77 4.10 -19.96 6.35
CA LYS A 77 4.52 -21.05 7.24
C LYS A 77 5.98 -21.42 7.04
N CYS A 78 6.37 -21.73 5.81
CA CYS A 78 7.75 -22.17 5.52
C CYS A 78 8.73 -21.04 5.21
N GLY A 79 8.27 -19.90 4.67
CA GLY A 79 9.15 -18.80 4.24
C GLY A 79 10.11 -19.09 3.07
N LEU A 80 10.07 -20.28 2.46
CA LEU A 80 11.09 -20.77 1.52
C LEU A 80 10.51 -21.25 0.17
N GLY A 81 9.26 -20.92 -0.14
CA GLY A 81 8.61 -21.33 -1.40
C GLY A 81 8.23 -22.81 -1.50
N LYS A 82 8.14 -23.54 -0.38
CA LYS A 82 7.89 -25.00 -0.37
C LYS A 82 6.44 -25.40 -0.08
N CYS A 83 5.80 -24.73 0.89
CA CYS A 83 4.52 -25.21 1.44
C CYS A 83 3.27 -24.64 0.75
N GLY A 84 3.41 -23.67 -0.16
CA GLY A 84 2.30 -23.03 -0.86
C GLY A 84 1.39 -22.13 -0.01
N ARG A 85 1.54 -22.05 1.32
CA ARG A 85 0.59 -21.29 2.19
C ARG A 85 0.47 -19.79 1.89
N CYS A 86 1.49 -19.21 1.28
CA CYS A 86 1.53 -17.80 0.92
C CYS A 86 1.44 -17.61 -0.60
N ASN A 87 0.79 -18.53 -1.33
CA ASN A 87 0.64 -18.38 -2.77
C ASN A 87 -0.51 -17.41 -3.07
N ILE A 88 -0.31 -16.58 -4.09
CA ILE A 88 -1.38 -15.88 -4.79
C ILE A 88 -1.24 -16.28 -6.25
N GLY A 89 -2.15 -17.12 -6.71
CA GLY A 89 -2.00 -17.75 -8.02
C GLY A 89 -0.69 -18.50 -8.16
N ARG A 90 0.09 -18.09 -9.17
CA ARG A 90 1.42 -18.64 -9.49
C ARG A 90 2.58 -18.07 -8.67
N VAL A 91 2.37 -17.00 -7.89
CA VAL A 91 3.46 -16.36 -7.13
C VAL A 91 3.45 -16.78 -5.66
N TYR A 92 4.62 -17.03 -5.11
CA TYR A 92 4.84 -17.29 -3.69
C TYR A 92 5.30 -15.99 -3.03
N ILE A 93 4.45 -15.37 -2.19
CA ILE A 93 4.78 -14.08 -1.56
C ILE A 93 6.10 -14.14 -0.77
N CYS A 94 6.43 -15.28 -0.13
CA CYS A 94 7.69 -15.43 0.61
C CYS A 94 8.97 -15.53 -0.25
N LYS A 95 8.84 -15.79 -1.56
CA LYS A 95 9.98 -16.04 -2.45
C LYS A 95 10.04 -15.03 -3.60
N ASP A 96 8.90 -14.80 -4.22
CA ASP A 96 8.75 -13.90 -5.38
C ASP A 96 8.33 -12.48 -4.95
N GLY A 97 7.80 -12.34 -3.73
CA GLY A 97 7.43 -11.07 -3.12
C GLY A 97 8.33 -10.68 -1.93
N PRO A 98 7.81 -9.97 -0.91
CA PRO A 98 6.43 -9.48 -0.76
C PRO A 98 6.16 -8.16 -1.51
N VAL A 99 7.20 -7.57 -2.14
CA VAL A 99 7.14 -6.25 -2.76
C VAL A 99 6.83 -6.39 -4.25
N PHE A 100 5.78 -5.72 -4.71
CA PHE A 100 5.34 -5.73 -6.09
C PHE A 100 4.97 -4.31 -6.54
N THR A 101 5.15 -4.04 -7.84
CA THR A 101 4.49 -2.91 -8.48
C THR A 101 2.99 -3.18 -8.59
N TYR A 102 2.17 -2.13 -8.61
CA TYR A 102 0.73 -2.31 -8.80
C TYR A 102 0.41 -2.92 -10.18
N GLN A 103 1.23 -2.64 -11.20
CA GLN A 103 1.13 -3.30 -12.50
C GLN A 103 1.29 -4.81 -12.39
N GLN A 104 2.33 -5.31 -11.71
CA GLN A 104 2.53 -6.76 -11.49
C GLN A 104 1.33 -7.42 -10.80
N LEU A 105 0.70 -6.72 -9.85
CA LEU A 105 -0.49 -7.23 -9.17
C LEU A 105 -1.70 -7.29 -10.09
N LYS A 106 -1.90 -6.29 -10.96
CA LYS A 106 -2.96 -6.33 -11.98
C LYS A 106 -2.75 -7.47 -12.99
N ASP A 107 -1.49 -7.79 -13.30
CA ASP A 107 -1.14 -8.89 -14.20
C ASP A 107 -1.39 -10.28 -13.59
N LEU A 108 -1.59 -10.37 -12.26
CA LEU A 108 -2.06 -11.60 -11.59
C LEU A 108 -3.59 -11.81 -11.75
N GLY A 109 -4.33 -10.83 -12.27
CA GLY A 109 -5.77 -10.95 -12.54
C GLY A 109 -6.61 -11.06 -11.26
N ASN A 110 -7.70 -11.84 -11.31
CA ASN A 110 -8.66 -12.02 -10.21
C ASN A 110 -8.09 -12.75 -8.98
N GLU A 111 -6.80 -13.09 -9.00
CA GLU A 111 -6.10 -13.67 -7.86
C GLU A 111 -5.66 -12.59 -6.85
N PHE A 112 -5.72 -11.30 -7.23
CA PHE A 112 -5.45 -10.12 -6.39
C PHE A 112 -6.69 -9.22 -6.21
#